data_AF-A0ABD0K9N4-F1
#
_entry.id   AF-A0ABD0K9N4-F1
#
_cell.length_a   1.000
_cell.length_b   1.000
_cell.length_c   1.000
_cell.angle_alpha   90.00
_cell.angle_beta   90.00
_cell.angle_gamma   90.00
#
_symmetry.space_group_name_H-M   'P 1'
#
loop_
_entity.id
_entity.type
_entity.pdbx_description
1 polymer ?
#
loop_
_entity_poly.entity_id
_entity_poly.type
_entity_poly.pdbx_seq_one_letter_code
_entity_poly.pdbx_strand_id
1 'polypeptide(L)'
;MAACGDICSGSGHKRVCYFTNWSMYRPGSAAYTVANVDPFLCTHLIYAFAEIDYHGNMKPQLATDSETDTYKEFNNLRMRNPDLKTLISVGGWNFGSKKFSQMAGVAAVRSRFVTSAVRFLRQHGFDGLDIDWEYPGLRGGSPKDRNNLVMLCKELRQAFEAEKSGSKRLLLTAAVPAAKSKMDIGFNIRALDRYLDLWNLMTYDYHGPWAGKTGHNSPLHPSAKETGAALMDNVAWTASEYVRRGASKHKMMIGLSMYGHSFRLKHPSHNRPLSSASLGPAGPLTRQPGFWAYYEVCQRIADGGRKVITDVEQRVPYYVERNLWISFDDVDSIKEKTRWLKRNGFGGFMAWSLDLDVFQRSLCSSVSSPYPLISAATGVLLDPSEPGSPDVPFITTTSPAVTTRAPTRQTTRTPERSSTRQSVVRSTRAPFVATTRAPAASTRVPVFSTRAPVASTRVPVRSTRAPVTPSRASVTSTRAPAVVTRTPDVTTTHSRSEFICGNRPYRGYSDPAKSLSLHRVLGRAHRIHRTCQTGTVFDEKIGVCVWPPATL
;
A
#
# COMPACT_ATOMS: atom_id res chain seq x y z
N MET A 1 -33.39 37.28 7.40
CA MET A 1 -32.95 37.34 5.99
C MET A 1 -31.63 38.11 5.95
N ALA A 2 -30.68 37.85 5.05
CA ALA A 2 -30.68 36.88 3.95
C ALA A 2 -30.22 35.47 4.39
N ALA A 3 -30.36 34.49 3.48
CA ALA A 3 -29.71 33.20 3.56
C ALA A 3 -28.60 33.14 2.49
N CYS A 4 -27.42 32.62 2.84
CA CYS A 4 -26.46 32.14 1.83
C CYS A 4 -26.78 30.67 1.54
N GLY A 5 -27.12 30.37 0.28
CA GLY A 5 -27.50 29.03 -0.16
C GLY A 5 -26.31 28.12 -0.48
N ASP A 6 -26.61 26.83 -0.66
CA ASP A 6 -25.63 25.76 -0.84
C ASP A 6 -24.71 25.91 -2.07
N ILE A 7 -23.48 26.36 -1.84
CA ILE A 7 -22.33 26.15 -2.74
C ILE A 7 -21.10 25.77 -1.88
N CYS A 8 -20.30 24.81 -2.36
CA CYS A 8 -18.97 24.44 -1.82
C CYS A 8 -18.85 23.68 -0.47
N SER A 9 -19.76 22.75 -0.15
CA SER A 9 -19.40 21.66 0.79
C SER A 9 -18.60 20.55 0.06
N GLY A 10 -17.27 20.70 -0.02
CA GLY A 10 -16.40 19.61 -0.52
C GLY A 10 -14.96 19.95 -0.98
N SER A 11 -14.63 21.22 -1.21
CA SER A 11 -13.46 21.64 -2.03
C SER A 11 -12.06 21.59 -1.39
N GLY A 12 -11.93 21.41 -0.08
CA GLY A 12 -10.61 21.38 0.58
C GLY A 12 -9.78 20.11 0.29
N HIS A 13 -8.45 20.24 0.20
CA HIS A 13 -7.52 19.11 0.14
C HIS A 13 -7.70 18.16 1.34
N LYS A 14 -7.50 16.85 1.15
CA LYS A 14 -7.61 15.87 2.24
C LYS A 14 -6.26 15.62 2.91
N ARG A 15 -6.31 15.41 4.21
CA ARG A 15 -5.19 14.96 5.06
C ARG A 15 -5.58 13.59 5.59
N VAL A 16 -4.96 12.53 5.07
CA VAL A 16 -5.23 11.14 5.44
C VAL A 16 -4.07 10.62 6.27
N CYS A 17 -4.32 9.95 7.39
CA CYS A 17 -3.25 9.51 8.29
C CYS A 17 -3.53 8.12 8.86
N TYR A 18 -2.55 7.22 8.77
CA TYR A 18 -2.68 5.88 9.35
C TYR A 18 -2.35 5.89 10.85
N PHE A 19 -3.17 5.16 11.61
CA PHE A 19 -2.98 4.77 13.00
C PHE A 19 -2.66 3.27 13.03
N THR A 20 -1.61 2.83 13.71
CA THR A 20 -1.20 1.42 13.72
C THR A 20 -1.44 0.77 15.09
N ASN A 21 -2.23 -0.31 15.16
CA ASN A 21 -2.62 -0.95 16.44
C ASN A 21 -1.43 -1.54 17.20
N TRP A 22 -0.36 -1.96 16.51
CA TRP A 22 0.85 -2.49 17.14
C TRP A 22 1.76 -1.42 17.77
N SER A 23 1.55 -0.13 17.47
CA SER A 23 2.40 0.95 18.01
C SER A 23 2.27 1.11 19.54
N MET A 24 1.18 0.61 20.15
CA MET A 24 0.99 0.56 21.60
C MET A 24 2.01 -0.35 22.32
N TYR A 25 2.67 -1.25 21.60
CA TYR A 25 3.65 -2.21 22.15
C TYR A 25 5.10 -1.72 22.06
N ARG A 26 5.34 -0.50 21.56
CA ARG A 26 6.68 0.11 21.57
C ARG A 26 7.12 0.45 23.01
N PRO A 27 8.43 0.47 23.28
CA PRO A 27 8.95 0.70 24.63
C PRO A 27 8.83 2.17 25.07
N GLY A 28 8.44 2.39 26.32
CA GLY A 28 8.53 3.70 26.99
C GLY A 28 7.78 4.81 26.25
N SER A 29 8.45 5.93 26.00
CA SER A 29 7.89 7.09 25.30
C SER A 29 7.51 6.84 23.84
N ALA A 30 7.87 5.70 23.24
CA ALA A 30 7.46 5.36 21.87
C ALA A 30 6.11 4.61 21.81
N ALA A 31 5.54 4.20 22.94
CA ALA A 31 4.20 3.61 23.00
C ALA A 31 3.16 4.63 22.51
N TYR A 32 2.41 4.27 21.47
CA TYR A 32 1.39 5.14 20.86
C TYR A 32 0.01 4.49 20.92
N THR A 33 -1.00 5.27 21.28
CA THR A 33 -2.37 4.83 21.56
C THR A 33 -3.37 5.85 21.00
N VAL A 34 -4.67 5.52 21.02
CA VAL A 34 -5.72 6.45 20.58
C VAL A 34 -5.69 7.77 21.38
N ALA A 35 -5.29 7.74 22.65
CA ALA A 35 -5.15 8.93 23.49
C ALA A 35 -4.06 9.92 23.01
N ASN A 36 -3.06 9.45 22.24
CA ASN A 36 -2.03 10.30 21.65
C ASN A 36 -2.51 11.04 20.38
N VAL A 37 -3.62 10.61 19.78
CA VAL A 37 -4.09 11.15 18.50
C VAL A 37 -4.69 12.55 18.67
N ASP A 38 -4.16 13.50 17.92
CA ASP A 38 -4.82 14.79 17.66
C ASP A 38 -5.92 14.58 16.57
N PRO A 39 -7.21 14.83 16.89
CA PRO A 39 -8.32 14.60 15.97
C PRO A 39 -8.48 15.71 14.92
N PHE A 40 -7.77 16.83 15.04
CA PHE A 40 -7.80 17.96 14.09
C PHE A 40 -6.63 17.92 13.09
N LEU A 41 -5.53 17.26 13.44
CA LEU A 41 -4.35 17.10 12.58
C LEU A 41 -4.71 16.54 11.19
N CYS A 42 -5.60 15.56 11.13
CA CYS A 42 -5.99 14.86 9.91
C CYS A 42 -7.50 14.91 9.66
N THR A 43 -7.90 15.01 8.38
CA THR A 43 -9.31 14.99 7.96
C THR A 43 -9.89 13.57 7.94
N HIS A 44 -9.04 12.59 7.68
CA HIS A 44 -9.36 11.17 7.64
C HIS A 44 -8.29 10.42 8.45
N LEU A 45 -8.73 9.56 9.35
CA LEU A 45 -7.87 8.61 10.05
C LEU A 45 -8.18 7.19 9.57
N ILE A 46 -7.15 6.37 9.35
CA ILE A 46 -7.31 4.98 8.93
C ILE A 46 -6.67 4.05 9.97
N TYR A 47 -7.47 3.18 10.56
CA TYR A 47 -6.99 2.18 11.53
C TYR A 47 -6.35 1.00 10.79
N ALA A 48 -5.07 0.73 11.06
CA ALA A 48 -4.32 -0.41 10.56
C ALA A 48 -4.16 -1.46 11.69
N PHE A 49 -4.72 -2.67 11.59
CA PHE A 49 -5.54 -3.24 10.50
C PHE A 49 -6.70 -4.10 11.00
N ALA A 50 -7.62 -4.42 10.09
CA ALA A 50 -8.47 -5.60 10.11
C ALA A 50 -7.89 -6.71 9.20
N GLU A 51 -8.46 -7.91 9.30
CA GLU A 51 -8.10 -9.09 8.53
C GLU A 51 -9.28 -9.70 7.77
N ILE A 52 -8.96 -10.61 6.84
CA ILE A 52 -9.91 -11.61 6.33
C ILE A 52 -9.63 -12.97 7.01
N ASP A 53 -10.69 -13.68 7.40
CA ASP A 53 -10.63 -15.05 7.92
C ASP A 53 -10.46 -16.11 6.80
N TYR A 54 -10.49 -17.40 7.16
CA TYR A 54 -10.38 -18.51 6.20
C TYR A 54 -11.66 -18.80 5.40
N HIS A 55 -12.81 -18.23 5.80
CA HIS A 55 -14.08 -18.36 5.09
C HIS A 55 -14.34 -17.18 4.15
N GLY A 56 -13.56 -16.11 4.23
CA GLY A 56 -13.70 -14.88 3.46
C GLY A 56 -14.43 -13.74 4.18
N ASN A 57 -14.66 -13.81 5.50
CA ASN A 57 -15.26 -12.71 6.26
C ASN A 57 -14.20 -11.71 6.74
N MET A 58 -14.58 -10.44 6.90
CA MET A 58 -13.82 -9.44 7.63
C MET A 58 -13.83 -9.75 9.15
N LYS A 59 -12.68 -9.61 9.81
CA LYS A 59 -12.47 -9.86 11.24
C LYS A 59 -11.46 -8.87 11.85
N PRO A 60 -11.45 -8.63 13.18
CA PRO A 60 -10.40 -7.85 13.85
C PRO A 60 -9.02 -8.50 13.68
N GLN A 61 -7.94 -7.73 13.61
CA GLN A 61 -6.60 -8.31 13.54
C GLN A 61 -6.19 -8.89 14.90
N LEU A 62 -6.26 -8.08 15.96
CA LEU A 62 -6.04 -8.49 17.34
C LEU A 62 -7.39 -8.70 18.02
N ALA A 63 -7.50 -9.72 18.88
CA ALA A 63 -8.72 -9.93 19.68
C ALA A 63 -9.05 -8.69 20.56
N THR A 64 -8.00 -8.03 21.07
CA THR A 64 -8.09 -6.78 21.83
C THR A 64 -8.73 -5.63 21.04
N ASP A 65 -8.55 -5.53 19.71
CA ASP A 65 -9.14 -4.42 18.94
C ASP A 65 -10.68 -4.38 19.09
N SER A 66 -11.30 -5.56 19.24
CA SER A 66 -12.73 -5.75 19.51
C SER A 66 -13.10 -5.93 20.99
N GLU A 67 -12.20 -6.43 21.83
CA GLU A 67 -12.46 -6.76 23.24
C GLU A 67 -12.14 -5.62 24.22
N THR A 68 -11.23 -4.70 23.87
CA THR A 68 -10.78 -3.59 24.74
C THR A 68 -11.23 -2.22 24.24
N ASP A 69 -12.38 -2.16 23.56
CA ASP A 69 -13.03 -0.93 23.08
C ASP A 69 -12.20 -0.03 22.13
N THR A 70 -11.01 -0.44 21.69
CA THR A 70 -10.05 0.41 20.97
C THR A 70 -10.58 0.98 19.65
N TYR A 71 -11.37 0.20 18.89
CA TYR A 71 -12.09 0.73 17.72
C TYR A 71 -13.10 1.84 18.09
N LYS A 72 -13.78 1.70 19.22
CA LYS A 72 -14.77 2.67 19.73
C LYS A 72 -14.09 3.92 20.28
N GLU A 73 -12.96 3.79 20.99
CA GLU A 73 -12.11 4.94 21.34
C GLU A 73 -11.68 5.72 20.09
N PHE A 74 -11.19 5.02 19.07
CA PHE A 74 -10.72 5.62 17.81
C PHE A 74 -11.86 6.32 17.06
N ASN A 75 -13.02 5.67 16.94
CA ASN A 75 -14.18 6.28 16.27
C ASN A 75 -14.78 7.44 17.10
N ASN A 76 -14.64 7.41 18.43
CA ASN A 76 -15.02 8.49 19.36
C ASN A 76 -14.12 9.73 19.27
N LEU A 77 -12.99 9.70 18.54
CA LEU A 77 -12.22 10.91 18.22
C LEU A 77 -13.09 11.97 17.53
N ARG A 78 -14.15 11.57 16.81
CA ARG A 78 -15.14 12.48 16.20
C ARG A 78 -15.95 13.31 17.20
N MET A 79 -15.99 12.93 18.48
CA MET A 79 -16.63 13.75 19.52
C MET A 79 -15.82 15.02 19.82
N ARG A 80 -14.51 15.01 19.52
CA ARG A 80 -13.64 16.19 19.56
C ARG A 80 -13.64 16.95 18.23
N ASN A 81 -13.69 16.24 17.09
CA ASN A 81 -13.78 16.83 15.75
C ASN A 81 -14.93 16.18 14.93
N PRO A 82 -16.14 16.76 14.89
CA PRO A 82 -17.28 16.16 14.18
C PRO A 82 -17.10 15.98 12.66
N ASP A 83 -16.19 16.75 12.04
CA ASP A 83 -15.87 16.64 10.61
C ASP A 83 -14.83 15.55 10.29
N LEU A 84 -14.16 14.99 11.31
CA LEU A 84 -13.27 13.84 11.14
C LEU A 84 -14.00 12.64 10.52
N LYS A 85 -13.32 11.93 9.62
CA LYS A 85 -13.75 10.63 9.11
C LYS A 85 -12.82 9.53 9.62
N THR A 86 -13.36 8.44 10.14
CA THR A 86 -12.55 7.29 10.56
C THR A 86 -12.85 6.06 9.72
N LEU A 87 -11.83 5.52 9.08
CA LEU A 87 -11.89 4.30 8.28
C LEU A 87 -11.08 3.21 9.00
N ILE A 88 -11.28 1.96 8.57
CA ILE A 88 -10.39 0.85 8.90
C ILE A 88 -9.81 0.26 7.61
N SER A 89 -8.53 -0.04 7.62
CA SER A 89 -7.85 -0.75 6.54
C SER A 89 -7.88 -2.25 6.79
N VAL A 90 -8.10 -3.04 5.73
CA VAL A 90 -7.92 -4.49 5.75
C VAL A 90 -6.66 -4.86 4.96
N GLY A 91 -5.80 -5.69 5.55
CA GLY A 91 -4.61 -6.23 4.87
C GLY A 91 -3.27 -5.73 5.41
N GLY A 92 -2.53 -5.02 4.56
CA GLY A 92 -1.14 -4.61 4.81
C GLY A 92 -0.11 -5.72 4.63
N TRP A 93 1.17 -5.36 4.64
CA TRP A 93 2.28 -6.23 4.26
C TRP A 93 2.26 -7.60 4.95
N ASN A 94 2.11 -7.63 6.28
CA ASN A 94 2.20 -8.88 7.06
C ASN A 94 1.02 -9.84 6.83
N PHE A 95 -0.12 -9.37 6.32
CA PHE A 95 -1.27 -10.21 6.00
C PHE A 95 -1.05 -11.11 4.77
N GLY A 96 -0.19 -10.69 3.84
CA GLY A 96 0.08 -11.38 2.58
C GLY A 96 -1.05 -11.27 1.55
N SER A 97 -0.91 -11.96 0.42
CA SER A 97 -1.89 -11.89 -0.69
C SER A 97 -2.78 -13.12 -0.85
N LYS A 98 -2.40 -14.27 -0.27
CA LYS A 98 -3.11 -15.54 -0.50
C LYS A 98 -4.58 -15.49 -0.08
N LYS A 99 -4.87 -14.99 1.14
CA LYS A 99 -6.25 -14.84 1.65
C LYS A 99 -7.09 -13.87 0.81
N PHE A 100 -6.50 -12.76 0.34
CA PHE A 100 -7.17 -11.83 -0.59
C PHE A 100 -7.50 -12.48 -1.95
N SER A 101 -6.55 -13.16 -2.58
CA SER A 101 -6.75 -13.81 -3.89
C SER A 101 -7.84 -14.89 -3.81
N GLN A 102 -7.83 -15.70 -2.74
CA GLN A 102 -8.87 -16.69 -2.46
C GLN A 102 -10.24 -16.04 -2.24
N MET A 103 -10.31 -14.94 -1.48
CA MET A 103 -11.57 -14.22 -1.23
C MET A 103 -12.13 -13.58 -2.49
N ALA A 104 -11.33 -12.78 -3.20
CA ALA A 104 -11.81 -12.00 -4.35
C ALA A 104 -12.04 -12.87 -5.60
N GLY A 105 -11.33 -14.00 -5.73
CA GLY A 105 -11.38 -14.89 -6.89
C GLY A 105 -12.66 -15.71 -7.05
N VAL A 106 -13.50 -15.83 -6.01
CA VAL A 106 -14.75 -16.60 -6.04
C VAL A 106 -15.92 -15.70 -5.66
N ALA A 107 -16.90 -15.53 -6.57
CA ALA A 107 -18.00 -14.57 -6.39
C ALA A 107 -18.80 -14.76 -5.09
N ALA A 108 -19.09 -16.00 -4.70
CA ALA A 108 -19.80 -16.30 -3.45
C ALA A 108 -18.96 -16.02 -2.17
N VAL A 109 -17.63 -16.04 -2.27
CA VAL A 109 -16.72 -15.69 -1.16
C VAL A 109 -16.56 -14.17 -1.07
N ARG A 110 -16.41 -13.50 -2.23
CA ARG A 110 -16.35 -12.04 -2.36
C ARG A 110 -17.64 -11.35 -1.90
N SER A 111 -18.81 -11.88 -2.27
CA SER A 111 -20.11 -11.39 -1.78
C SER A 111 -20.27 -11.54 -0.26
N ARG A 112 -19.78 -12.66 0.31
CA ARG A 112 -19.71 -12.85 1.76
C ARG A 112 -18.76 -11.84 2.43
N PHE A 113 -17.59 -11.58 1.85
CA PHE A 113 -16.69 -10.53 2.33
C PHE A 113 -17.40 -9.17 2.38
N VAL A 114 -17.99 -8.75 1.25
CA VAL A 114 -18.74 -7.49 1.12
C VAL A 114 -19.82 -7.36 2.20
N THR A 115 -20.63 -8.42 2.38
CA THR A 115 -21.69 -8.46 3.41
C THR A 115 -21.13 -8.38 4.83
N SER A 116 -20.03 -9.09 5.11
CA SER A 116 -19.37 -9.06 6.42
C SER A 116 -18.71 -7.71 6.71
N ALA A 117 -18.15 -7.04 5.70
CA ALA A 117 -17.51 -5.74 5.83
C ALA A 117 -18.52 -4.65 6.15
N VAL A 118 -19.66 -4.59 5.43
CA VAL A 118 -20.76 -3.65 5.76
C VAL A 118 -21.22 -3.82 7.21
N ARG A 119 -21.40 -5.07 7.68
CA ARG A 119 -21.76 -5.35 9.07
C ARG A 119 -20.68 -4.87 10.04
N PHE A 120 -19.42 -5.24 9.80
CA PHE A 120 -18.28 -4.88 10.66
C PHE A 120 -18.14 -3.37 10.81
N LEU A 121 -18.18 -2.63 9.69
CA LEU A 121 -18.03 -1.19 9.66
C LEU A 121 -19.12 -0.49 10.47
N ARG A 122 -20.39 -0.88 10.29
CA ARG A 122 -21.52 -0.31 11.05
C ARG A 122 -21.53 -0.75 12.51
N GLN A 123 -21.16 -1.99 12.82
CA GLN A 123 -21.06 -2.52 14.19
C GLN A 123 -20.02 -1.76 15.03
N HIS A 124 -18.88 -1.40 14.43
CA HIS A 124 -17.80 -0.70 15.14
C HIS A 124 -17.83 0.82 14.96
N GLY A 125 -18.70 1.37 14.10
CA GLY A 125 -18.90 2.81 13.92
C GLY A 125 -17.97 3.48 12.91
N PHE A 126 -17.36 2.74 11.99
CA PHE A 126 -16.49 3.28 10.94
C PHE A 126 -17.28 3.96 9.81
N ASP A 127 -16.67 5.00 9.24
CA ASP A 127 -17.20 5.77 8.10
C ASP A 127 -16.77 5.20 6.73
N GLY A 128 -15.90 4.19 6.70
CA GLY A 128 -15.45 3.55 5.45
C GLY A 128 -14.38 2.48 5.61
N LEU A 129 -14.03 1.87 4.48
CA LEU A 129 -13.08 0.76 4.34
C LEU A 129 -11.94 1.13 3.39
N ASP A 130 -10.71 0.78 3.78
CA ASP A 130 -9.50 0.91 2.98
C ASP A 130 -8.97 -0.49 2.60
N ILE A 131 -8.60 -0.70 1.32
CA ILE A 131 -8.22 -2.01 0.77
C ILE A 131 -6.70 -2.09 0.52
N ASP A 132 -5.96 -2.61 1.49
CA ASP A 132 -4.50 -2.64 1.45
C ASP A 132 -3.99 -4.03 1.07
N TRP A 133 -4.40 -4.46 -0.12
CA TRP A 133 -3.92 -5.72 -0.70
C TRP A 133 -2.51 -5.52 -1.28
N GLU A 134 -1.52 -6.10 -0.62
CA GLU A 134 -0.12 -6.10 -1.05
C GLU A 134 0.36 -7.48 -1.57
N TYR A 135 0.32 -7.79 -2.87
CA TYR A 135 -0.35 -7.08 -3.98
C TYR A 135 -1.11 -8.08 -4.86
N PRO A 136 -2.20 -7.68 -5.55
CA PRO A 136 -2.91 -8.53 -6.50
C PRO A 136 -1.95 -9.19 -7.50
N GLY A 137 -2.03 -10.52 -7.65
CA GLY A 137 -1.17 -11.30 -8.55
C GLY A 137 0.26 -11.55 -8.06
N LEU A 138 0.62 -11.11 -6.85
CA LEU A 138 1.93 -11.35 -6.22
C LEU A 138 1.76 -12.05 -4.86
N ARG A 139 2.88 -12.43 -4.21
CA ARG A 139 2.93 -12.94 -2.81
C ARG A 139 1.90 -14.05 -2.49
N GLY A 140 1.71 -14.98 -3.42
CA GLY A 140 0.74 -16.09 -3.31
C GLY A 140 -0.64 -15.83 -3.93
N GLY A 141 -0.80 -14.74 -4.70
CA GLY A 141 -1.98 -14.46 -5.52
C GLY A 141 -1.98 -15.09 -6.92
N SER A 142 -2.90 -14.65 -7.76
CA SER A 142 -3.18 -15.16 -9.12
C SER A 142 -3.19 -14.03 -10.15
N PRO A 143 -2.78 -14.25 -11.42
CA PRO A 143 -2.93 -13.24 -12.49
C PRO A 143 -4.37 -12.74 -12.71
N LYS A 144 -5.38 -13.49 -12.28
CA LYS A 144 -6.79 -13.05 -12.31
C LYS A 144 -7.10 -11.92 -11.31
N ASP A 145 -6.26 -11.74 -10.28
CA ASP A 145 -6.50 -10.81 -9.18
C ASP A 145 -6.67 -9.36 -9.65
N ARG A 146 -5.99 -8.97 -10.73
CA ARG A 146 -6.12 -7.65 -11.37
C ARG A 146 -7.55 -7.30 -11.78
N ASN A 147 -8.35 -8.31 -12.13
CA ASN A 147 -9.78 -8.16 -12.39
C ASN A 147 -10.64 -8.49 -11.16
N ASN A 148 -10.18 -9.40 -10.29
CA ASN A 148 -10.88 -9.72 -9.04
C ASN A 148 -10.96 -8.51 -8.09
N LEU A 149 -9.90 -7.70 -7.99
CA LEU A 149 -9.90 -6.44 -7.24
C LEU A 149 -10.91 -5.43 -7.82
N VAL A 150 -11.04 -5.35 -9.15
CA VAL A 150 -12.05 -4.49 -9.80
C VAL A 150 -13.48 -4.96 -9.45
N MET A 151 -13.72 -6.28 -9.42
CA MET A 151 -15.02 -6.83 -9.00
C MET A 151 -15.27 -6.60 -7.50
N LEU A 152 -14.24 -6.73 -6.66
CA LEU A 152 -14.31 -6.46 -5.22
C LEU A 152 -14.66 -5.00 -4.94
N CYS A 153 -13.94 -4.04 -5.52
CA CYS A 153 -14.23 -2.62 -5.35
C CYS A 153 -15.60 -2.25 -5.94
N LYS A 154 -16.02 -2.87 -7.06
CA LYS A 154 -17.38 -2.69 -7.60
C LYS A 154 -18.44 -3.14 -6.59
N GLU A 155 -18.34 -4.37 -6.08
CA GLU A 155 -19.36 -4.96 -5.21
C GLU A 155 -19.39 -4.29 -3.82
N LEU A 156 -18.23 -3.94 -3.25
CA LEU A 156 -18.14 -3.08 -2.07
C LEU A 156 -18.85 -1.74 -2.30
N ARG A 157 -18.53 -1.04 -3.40
CA ARG A 157 -19.16 0.24 -3.72
C ARG A 157 -20.67 0.11 -3.89
N GLN A 158 -21.14 -0.91 -4.62
CA GLN A 158 -22.58 -1.16 -4.80
C GLN A 158 -23.28 -1.45 -3.47
N ALA A 159 -22.66 -2.22 -2.56
CA ALA A 159 -23.22 -2.48 -1.23
C ALA A 159 -23.24 -1.21 -0.36
N PHE A 160 -22.20 -0.38 -0.42
CA PHE A 160 -22.12 0.89 0.33
C PHE A 160 -23.15 1.91 -0.16
N GLU A 161 -23.42 1.99 -1.47
CA GLU A 161 -24.49 2.82 -2.05
C GLU A 161 -25.89 2.27 -1.72
N ALA A 162 -26.05 0.95 -1.59
CA ALA A 162 -27.34 0.29 -1.34
C ALA A 162 -27.75 0.29 0.14
N GLU A 163 -26.80 0.16 1.07
CA GLU A 163 -27.05 0.16 2.52
C GLU A 163 -27.63 1.49 3.03
N LYS A 164 -28.50 1.39 4.04
CA LYS A 164 -29.30 2.50 4.63
C LYS A 164 -29.34 2.48 6.17
N SER A 165 -28.45 1.72 6.82
CA SER A 165 -28.41 1.63 8.29
C SER A 165 -27.55 2.74 8.93
N GLY A 166 -26.69 3.40 8.15
CA GLY A 166 -26.05 4.66 8.55
C GLY A 166 -26.58 5.88 7.79
N SER A 167 -26.47 7.06 8.40
CA SER A 167 -26.93 8.35 7.83
C SER A 167 -26.06 8.89 6.68
N LYS A 168 -24.89 8.29 6.45
CA LYS A 168 -23.96 8.64 5.35
C LYS A 168 -23.41 7.35 4.73
N ARG A 169 -23.23 7.36 3.41
CA ARG A 169 -22.58 6.27 2.64
C ARG A 169 -21.18 5.99 3.18
N LEU A 170 -20.83 4.71 3.31
CA LEU A 170 -19.46 4.28 3.62
C LEU A 170 -18.47 4.67 2.50
N LEU A 171 -17.34 5.24 2.87
CA LEU A 171 -16.22 5.53 1.97
C LEU A 171 -15.50 4.23 1.56
N LEU A 172 -14.98 4.20 0.34
CA LEU A 172 -14.13 3.11 -0.14
C LEU A 172 -12.80 3.66 -0.67
N THR A 173 -11.69 3.25 -0.08
CA THR A 173 -10.34 3.68 -0.46
C THR A 173 -9.41 2.47 -0.66
N ALA A 174 -8.17 2.69 -1.10
CA ALA A 174 -7.14 1.65 -1.14
C ALA A 174 -5.73 2.24 -1.04
N ALA A 175 -4.83 1.63 -0.26
CA ALA A 175 -3.39 1.83 -0.40
C ALA A 175 -2.87 1.12 -1.65
N VAL A 176 -2.11 1.85 -2.48
CA VAL A 176 -1.69 1.36 -3.81
C VAL A 176 -0.20 1.59 -4.08
N PRO A 177 0.47 0.65 -4.78
CA PRO A 177 1.93 0.62 -4.86
C PRO A 177 2.50 1.72 -5.76
N ALA A 178 3.70 2.20 -5.41
CA ALA A 178 4.45 3.11 -6.26
C ALA A 178 5.23 2.43 -7.40
N ALA A 179 5.79 1.24 -7.17
CA ALA A 179 6.60 0.56 -8.19
C ALA A 179 5.77 0.11 -9.41
N LYS A 180 6.19 0.51 -10.61
CA LYS A 180 5.50 0.22 -11.89
C LYS A 180 5.16 -1.25 -12.09
N SER A 181 6.07 -2.17 -11.73
CA SER A 181 5.89 -3.62 -11.85
C SER A 181 4.70 -4.14 -11.05
N LYS A 182 4.49 -3.62 -9.83
CA LYS A 182 3.33 -3.92 -8.99
C LYS A 182 2.04 -3.40 -9.65
N MET A 183 2.06 -2.18 -10.23
CA MET A 183 0.91 -1.63 -10.96
C MET A 183 0.52 -2.45 -12.20
N ASP A 184 1.51 -2.86 -12.99
CA ASP A 184 1.31 -3.61 -14.24
C ASP A 184 0.63 -4.96 -14.00
N ILE A 185 1.09 -5.68 -12.98
CA ILE A 185 0.59 -7.01 -12.62
C ILE A 185 -0.77 -6.90 -11.93
N GLY A 186 -0.91 -5.99 -10.95
CA GLY A 186 -2.03 -6.04 -10.01
C GLY A 186 -3.20 -5.09 -10.27
N PHE A 187 -3.02 -4.01 -11.05
CA PHE A 187 -3.97 -2.88 -11.00
C PHE A 187 -4.54 -2.49 -12.38
N ASN A 188 -5.86 -2.27 -12.42
CA ASN A 188 -6.58 -1.72 -13.56
C ASN A 188 -7.13 -0.34 -13.17
N ILE A 189 -6.26 0.67 -13.19
CA ILE A 189 -6.48 1.95 -12.52
C ILE A 189 -7.75 2.68 -13.01
N ARG A 190 -7.92 2.85 -14.34
CA ARG A 190 -9.15 3.39 -14.95
C ARG A 190 -10.44 2.64 -14.58
N ALA A 191 -10.35 1.36 -14.19
CA ALA A 191 -11.51 0.58 -13.77
C ALA A 191 -11.83 0.75 -12.27
N LEU A 192 -10.81 0.94 -11.44
CA LEU A 192 -10.93 1.16 -9.99
C LEU A 192 -11.33 2.60 -9.64
N ASP A 193 -10.88 3.59 -10.42
CA ASP A 193 -11.19 5.02 -10.19
C ASP A 193 -12.70 5.34 -10.18
N ARG A 194 -13.51 4.48 -10.81
CA ARG A 194 -14.98 4.56 -10.81
C ARG A 194 -15.64 4.14 -9.50
N TYR A 195 -14.94 3.44 -8.62
CA TYR A 195 -15.48 2.85 -7.40
C TYR A 195 -14.83 3.42 -6.14
N LEU A 196 -13.52 3.66 -6.18
CA LEU A 196 -12.76 4.27 -5.09
C LEU A 196 -13.13 5.77 -4.96
N ASP A 197 -13.23 6.22 -3.71
CA ASP A 197 -13.39 7.63 -3.34
C ASP A 197 -12.03 8.33 -3.25
N LEU A 198 -11.03 7.68 -2.65
CA LEU A 198 -9.64 8.14 -2.56
C LEU A 198 -8.66 7.02 -2.95
N TRP A 199 -7.49 7.41 -3.45
CA TRP A 199 -6.33 6.56 -3.70
C TRP A 199 -5.21 6.95 -2.74
N ASN A 200 -4.77 6.04 -1.88
CA ASN A 200 -3.66 6.26 -0.94
C ASN A 200 -2.36 5.77 -1.62
N LEU A 201 -1.65 6.64 -2.33
CA LEU A 201 -0.45 6.22 -3.05
C LEU A 201 0.71 6.00 -2.06
N MET A 202 1.18 4.76 -1.94
CA MET A 202 2.34 4.39 -1.11
C MET A 202 3.65 4.81 -1.79
N THR A 203 3.88 6.11 -1.91
CA THR A 203 5.05 6.73 -2.56
C THR A 203 6.28 6.75 -1.64
N TYR A 204 6.60 5.58 -1.11
CA TYR A 204 7.73 5.25 -0.23
C TYR A 204 8.12 3.77 -0.47
N ASP A 205 9.09 3.24 0.27
CA ASP A 205 9.72 1.92 0.03
C ASP A 205 10.29 1.76 -1.39
N TYR A 206 10.68 2.84 -2.06
CA TYR A 206 11.34 2.77 -3.37
C TYR A 206 12.70 2.09 -3.25
N HIS A 207 13.50 2.48 -2.25
CA HIS A 207 14.80 1.92 -1.97
C HIS A 207 14.94 1.57 -0.49
N GLY A 208 15.49 0.40 -0.23
CA GLY A 208 15.72 -0.14 1.11
C GLY A 208 16.84 -1.20 1.07
N PRO A 209 17.22 -1.77 2.23
CA PRO A 209 18.39 -2.62 2.36
C PRO A 209 18.40 -3.90 1.51
N TRP A 210 17.23 -4.33 1.01
CA TRP A 210 17.08 -5.42 0.03
C TRP A 210 17.80 -5.16 -1.31
N ALA A 211 18.12 -3.90 -1.63
CA ALA A 211 18.79 -3.54 -2.89
C ALA A 211 20.32 -3.69 -2.88
N GLY A 212 20.97 -4.00 -1.74
CA GLY A 212 22.43 -4.13 -1.62
C GLY A 212 23.24 -2.82 -1.82
N LYS A 213 22.54 -1.70 -1.92
CA LYS A 213 23.06 -0.34 -2.09
C LYS A 213 22.13 0.66 -1.40
N THR A 214 22.67 1.80 -0.95
CA THR A 214 21.89 2.92 -0.42
C THR A 214 21.01 3.56 -1.49
N GLY A 215 19.92 4.18 -1.05
CA GLY A 215 18.97 4.92 -1.88
C GLY A 215 17.88 5.50 -0.99
N HIS A 216 17.16 6.52 -1.48
CA HIS A 216 16.14 7.18 -0.66
C HIS A 216 14.85 6.36 -0.53
N ASN A 217 14.26 6.38 0.67
CA ASN A 217 12.95 5.80 0.95
C ASN A 217 11.84 6.39 0.03
N SER A 218 11.82 7.72 -0.11
CA SER A 218 10.78 8.47 -0.82
C SER A 218 11.37 9.66 -1.62
N PRO A 219 12.21 9.44 -2.65
CA PRO A 219 12.73 10.55 -3.48
C PRO A 219 11.59 11.22 -4.26
N LEU A 220 11.52 12.56 -4.25
CA LEU A 220 10.50 13.30 -5.00
C LEU A 220 10.74 13.22 -6.51
N HIS A 221 12.02 13.23 -6.91
CA HIS A 221 12.50 13.20 -8.29
C HIS A 221 13.63 12.17 -8.45
N PRO A 222 13.89 11.67 -9.67
CA PRO A 222 15.04 10.79 -9.90
C PRO A 222 16.36 11.58 -9.84
N SER A 223 17.45 10.89 -9.54
CA SER A 223 18.81 11.42 -9.70
C SER A 223 19.27 11.29 -11.16
N ALA A 224 20.11 12.21 -11.63
CA ALA A 224 20.81 12.13 -12.91
C ALA A 224 21.75 10.91 -13.02
N LYS A 225 21.97 10.18 -11.92
CA LYS A 225 22.80 8.97 -11.81
C LYS A 225 21.98 7.68 -11.89
N GLU A 226 20.65 7.78 -11.89
CA GLU A 226 19.75 6.64 -12.01
C GLU A 226 19.52 6.25 -13.47
N THR A 227 19.30 4.96 -13.73
CA THR A 227 19.18 4.42 -15.08
C THR A 227 18.14 3.31 -15.15
N GLY A 228 17.50 3.13 -16.31
CA GLY A 228 16.51 2.08 -16.52
C GLY A 228 15.29 2.25 -15.61
N ALA A 229 14.93 1.20 -14.86
CA ALA A 229 13.77 1.22 -13.97
C ALA A 229 13.86 2.24 -12.83
N ALA A 230 15.08 2.54 -12.33
CA ALA A 230 15.25 3.44 -11.18
C ALA A 230 14.77 4.88 -11.46
N LEU A 231 14.79 5.33 -12.73
CA LEU A 231 14.23 6.61 -13.14
C LEU A 231 12.71 6.74 -12.90
N MET A 232 12.03 5.63 -12.60
CA MET A 232 10.61 5.53 -12.29
C MET A 232 10.33 5.44 -10.78
N ASP A 233 11.35 5.18 -9.96
CA ASP A 233 11.22 4.90 -8.53
C ASP A 233 11.22 6.20 -7.70
N ASN A 234 10.32 7.13 -8.02
CA ASN A 234 10.17 8.43 -7.35
C ASN A 234 8.71 8.94 -7.36
N VAL A 235 8.38 9.80 -6.37
CA VAL A 235 7.02 10.33 -6.14
C VAL A 235 6.41 10.96 -7.40
N ALA A 236 7.17 11.82 -8.09
CA ALA A 236 6.66 12.57 -9.23
C ALA A 236 6.34 11.68 -10.43
N TRP A 237 7.20 10.69 -10.73
CA TRP A 237 6.92 9.71 -11.78
C TRP A 237 5.71 8.85 -11.43
N THR A 238 5.66 8.28 -10.23
CA THR A 238 4.57 7.40 -9.79
C THR A 238 3.21 8.07 -9.90
N ALA A 239 3.04 9.26 -9.35
CA ALA A 239 1.76 9.95 -9.40
C ALA A 239 1.36 10.34 -10.83
N SER A 240 2.33 10.73 -11.67
CA SER A 240 2.10 11.00 -13.10
C SER A 240 1.64 9.75 -13.85
N GLU A 241 2.19 8.58 -13.51
CA GLU A 241 1.81 7.30 -14.11
C GLU A 241 0.38 6.87 -13.71
N TYR A 242 -0.04 7.07 -12.45
CA TYR A 242 -1.43 6.85 -12.04
C TYR A 242 -2.41 7.72 -12.83
N VAL A 243 -2.10 9.01 -13.02
CA VAL A 243 -2.91 9.92 -13.84
C VAL A 243 -2.96 9.46 -15.30
N ARG A 244 -1.81 9.10 -15.90
CA ARG A 244 -1.73 8.58 -17.27
C ARG A 244 -2.54 7.28 -17.45
N ARG A 245 -2.62 6.45 -16.41
CA ARG A 245 -3.43 5.22 -16.37
C ARG A 245 -4.92 5.47 -16.04
N GLY A 246 -5.31 6.71 -15.80
CA GLY A 246 -6.71 7.13 -15.62
C GLY A 246 -7.20 7.22 -14.18
N ALA A 247 -6.32 7.51 -13.22
CA ALA A 247 -6.72 7.95 -11.88
C ALA A 247 -7.08 9.44 -11.88
N SER A 248 -8.12 9.83 -11.13
CA SER A 248 -8.55 11.21 -10.97
C SER A 248 -7.69 11.93 -9.94
N LYS A 249 -6.93 12.97 -10.34
CA LYS A 249 -5.99 13.69 -9.46
C LYS A 249 -6.58 14.10 -8.11
N HIS A 250 -7.81 14.63 -8.08
CA HIS A 250 -8.49 15.07 -6.86
C HIS A 250 -8.81 13.93 -5.86
N LYS A 251 -8.75 12.67 -6.29
CA LYS A 251 -8.86 11.48 -5.43
C LYS A 251 -7.51 11.00 -4.90
N MET A 252 -6.40 11.43 -5.50
CA MET A 252 -5.07 10.88 -5.23
C MET A 252 -4.40 11.60 -4.06
N MET A 253 -4.12 10.83 -3.02
CA MET A 253 -3.37 11.26 -1.84
C MET A 253 -1.91 10.81 -2.00
N ILE A 254 -0.97 11.75 -1.99
CA ILE A 254 0.45 11.44 -2.11
C ILE A 254 0.98 10.96 -0.75
N GLY A 255 1.62 9.79 -0.73
CA GLY A 255 2.20 9.18 0.47
C GLY A 255 3.45 9.93 0.93
N LEU A 256 3.36 10.48 2.14
CA LEU A 256 4.44 11.06 2.93
C LEU A 256 4.89 10.03 3.96
N SER A 257 6.18 9.71 3.97
CA SER A 257 6.76 8.78 4.93
C SER A 257 7.18 9.52 6.19
N MET A 258 6.77 9.01 7.34
CA MET A 258 7.23 9.45 8.66
C MET A 258 8.40 8.58 9.17
N TYR A 259 9.10 7.88 8.26
CA TYR A 259 10.16 6.93 8.60
C TYR A 259 11.29 6.91 7.55
N GLY A 260 12.34 6.17 7.88
CA GLY A 260 13.52 5.99 7.07
C GLY A 260 14.02 4.56 7.02
N HIS A 261 14.72 4.22 5.95
CA HIS A 261 15.46 2.98 5.82
C HIS A 261 16.92 3.15 6.26
N SER A 262 17.36 2.27 7.16
CA SER A 262 18.75 2.22 7.61
C SER A 262 19.55 1.16 6.83
N PHE A 263 20.81 1.51 6.59
CA PHE A 263 21.77 0.73 5.82
C PHE A 263 23.10 0.70 6.58
N ARG A 264 23.85 -0.38 6.41
CA ARG A 264 25.25 -0.48 6.85
C ARG A 264 26.17 -0.42 5.63
N LEU A 265 26.79 0.73 5.41
CA LEU A 265 27.78 0.94 4.34
C LEU A 265 28.91 -0.08 4.42
N LYS A 266 29.38 -0.57 3.27
CA LYS A 266 30.61 -1.40 3.21
C LYS A 266 31.87 -0.59 3.49
N HIS A 267 31.89 0.69 3.07
CA HIS A 267 33.00 1.61 3.31
C HIS A 267 32.43 2.98 3.74
N PRO A 268 32.85 3.56 4.88
CA PRO A 268 32.30 4.82 5.39
C PRO A 268 32.61 6.05 4.53
N SER A 269 33.63 5.97 3.68
CA SER A 269 33.93 6.97 2.63
C SER A 269 32.86 6.99 1.54
N HIS A 270 32.29 5.84 1.19
CA HIS A 270 31.26 5.68 0.16
C HIS A 270 29.88 5.86 0.81
N ASN A 271 29.51 7.12 1.06
CA ASN A 271 28.35 7.51 1.86
C ASN A 271 27.29 8.34 1.11
N ARG A 272 27.30 8.31 -0.23
CA ARG A 272 26.26 8.90 -1.10
C ARG A 272 25.16 7.86 -1.43
N PRO A 273 24.00 8.24 -1.99
CA PRO A 273 23.09 7.30 -2.63
C PRO A 273 23.82 6.38 -3.64
N LEU A 274 23.27 5.19 -3.88
CA LEU A 274 23.83 4.11 -4.70
C LEU A 274 25.14 3.47 -4.18
N SER A 275 25.64 3.85 -3.00
CA SER A 275 26.82 3.22 -2.38
C SER A 275 26.51 1.82 -1.85
N SER A 276 27.39 0.83 -2.05
CA SER A 276 27.08 -0.55 -1.65
C SER A 276 27.01 -0.73 -0.12
N ALA A 277 25.97 -1.40 0.34
CA ALA A 277 25.61 -1.52 1.75
C ALA A 277 24.87 -2.85 2.04
N SER A 278 24.77 -3.22 3.32
CA SER A 278 23.88 -4.27 3.82
C SER A 278 22.72 -3.69 4.61
N LEU A 279 21.85 -4.58 5.13
CA LEU A 279 20.89 -4.27 6.20
C LEU A 279 21.53 -3.42 7.31
N GLY A 280 20.88 -2.31 7.66
CA GLY A 280 21.30 -1.42 8.74
C GLY A 280 20.80 -1.86 10.12
N PRO A 281 21.33 -1.26 11.20
CA PRO A 281 20.86 -1.52 12.55
C PRO A 281 19.40 -1.05 12.73
N ALA A 282 18.70 -1.69 13.66
CA ALA A 282 17.35 -1.27 14.05
C ALA A 282 17.34 0.11 14.72
N GLY A 283 16.23 0.83 14.59
CA GLY A 283 15.94 1.97 15.47
C GLY A 283 15.82 1.51 16.94
N PRO A 284 16.29 2.29 17.93
CA PRO A 284 16.29 1.87 19.34
C PRO A 284 14.91 1.55 19.94
N LEU A 285 13.86 2.18 19.39
CA LEU A 285 12.48 2.18 19.86
C LEU A 285 11.55 1.47 18.88
N THR A 286 11.77 1.58 17.57
CA THR A 286 11.06 0.78 16.55
C THR A 286 11.53 -0.67 16.49
N ARG A 287 12.80 -0.93 16.83
CA ARG A 287 13.43 -2.26 16.99
C ARG A 287 13.41 -3.17 15.77
N GLN A 288 13.12 -2.63 14.58
CA GLN A 288 13.16 -3.34 13.31
C GLN A 288 14.46 -3.05 12.53
N PRO A 289 15.33 -4.04 12.25
CA PRO A 289 16.51 -3.85 11.41
C PRO A 289 16.15 -3.27 10.04
N GLY A 290 16.94 -2.30 9.57
CA GLY A 290 16.68 -1.60 8.32
C GLY A 290 15.58 -0.54 8.36
N PHE A 291 15.00 -0.22 9.51
CA PHE A 291 13.88 0.71 9.67
C PHE A 291 14.08 1.62 10.90
N TRP A 292 13.83 2.92 10.74
CA TRP A 292 13.92 3.95 11.78
C TRP A 292 12.74 4.91 11.65
N ALA A 293 12.05 5.26 12.72
CA ALA A 293 11.03 6.32 12.71
C ALA A 293 11.67 7.70 12.57
N TYR A 294 10.92 8.70 12.09
CA TYR A 294 11.42 10.09 12.03
C TYR A 294 11.88 10.58 13.41
N TYR A 295 11.14 10.26 14.48
CA TYR A 295 11.55 10.65 15.83
C TYR A 295 12.91 10.05 16.26
N GLU A 296 13.27 8.85 15.80
CA GLU A 296 14.58 8.23 16.11
C GLU A 296 15.72 8.92 15.37
N VAL A 297 15.49 9.33 14.11
CA VAL A 297 16.47 10.10 13.33
C VAL A 297 16.59 11.52 13.89
N CYS A 298 15.47 12.15 14.26
CA CYS A 298 15.41 13.46 14.89
C CYS A 298 16.22 13.52 16.20
N GLN A 299 15.99 12.57 17.12
CA GLN A 299 16.77 12.50 18.36
C GLN A 299 18.25 12.21 18.08
N ARG A 300 18.57 11.33 17.11
CA ARG A 300 19.96 11.05 16.75
C ARG A 300 20.72 12.28 16.24
N ILE A 301 20.04 13.16 15.51
CA ILE A 301 20.58 14.46 15.07
C ILE A 301 20.77 15.39 16.29
N ALA A 302 19.77 15.46 17.19
CA ALA A 302 19.83 16.28 18.41
C ALA A 302 20.95 15.84 19.37
N ASP A 303 21.25 14.55 19.45
CA ASP A 303 22.37 13.95 20.22
C ASP A 303 23.77 14.30 19.67
N GLY A 304 23.86 15.14 18.63
CA GLY A 304 25.12 15.53 17.98
C GLY A 304 25.41 14.81 16.66
N GLY A 305 24.44 14.09 16.09
CA GLY A 305 24.49 13.49 14.76
C GLY A 305 24.51 14.53 13.64
N ARG A 306 25.65 15.20 13.43
CA ARG A 306 25.76 16.42 12.61
C ARG A 306 25.81 16.23 11.08
N LYS A 307 25.86 15.01 10.55
CA LYS A 307 26.01 14.77 9.10
C LYS A 307 24.70 14.33 8.45
N VAL A 308 23.73 15.23 8.47
CA VAL A 308 22.59 15.24 7.53
C VAL A 308 23.07 15.85 6.21
N ILE A 309 22.67 15.27 5.09
CA ILE A 309 22.97 15.75 3.74
C ILE A 309 21.66 15.77 2.95
N THR A 310 21.27 16.93 2.43
CA THR A 310 20.13 17.06 1.51
C THR A 310 20.56 16.68 0.11
N ASP A 311 19.89 15.71 -0.52
CA ASP A 311 20.03 15.47 -1.95
C ASP A 311 19.21 16.52 -2.72
N VAL A 312 19.92 17.37 -3.47
CA VAL A 312 19.31 18.50 -4.21
C VAL A 312 18.65 18.09 -5.53
N GLU A 313 18.97 16.90 -6.06
CA GLU A 313 18.28 16.33 -7.22
C GLU A 313 16.96 15.70 -6.75
N GLN A 314 17.03 14.82 -5.75
CA GLN A 314 15.91 13.99 -5.29
C GLN A 314 15.01 14.67 -4.25
N ARG A 315 15.43 15.82 -3.70
CA ARG A 315 14.72 16.70 -2.74
C ARG A 315 14.38 16.03 -1.40
N VAL A 316 15.32 15.25 -0.86
CA VAL A 316 15.17 14.52 0.42
C VAL A 316 16.50 14.43 1.17
N PRO A 317 16.48 14.38 2.52
CA PRO A 317 17.68 14.21 3.33
C PRO A 317 18.15 12.76 3.42
N TYR A 318 19.42 12.59 3.78
CA TYR A 318 19.94 11.36 4.36
C TYR A 318 20.95 11.65 5.48
N TYR A 319 20.99 10.79 6.49
CA TYR A 319 21.87 10.84 7.65
C TYR A 319 23.06 9.90 7.47
N VAL A 320 24.26 10.29 7.91
CA VAL A 320 25.47 9.46 7.86
C VAL A 320 26.24 9.50 9.18
N GLU A 321 26.57 8.34 9.73
CA GLU A 321 27.44 8.24 10.90
C GLU A 321 28.31 6.97 10.84
N ARG A 322 29.62 7.14 10.59
CA ARG A 322 30.54 6.01 10.35
C ARG A 322 29.99 5.13 9.21
N ASN A 323 29.58 3.89 9.50
CA ASN A 323 28.98 2.97 8.53
C ASN A 323 27.43 3.01 8.52
N LEU A 324 26.79 3.75 9.43
CA LEU A 324 25.33 3.96 9.43
C LEU A 324 24.98 4.98 8.35
N TRP A 325 24.03 4.63 7.51
CA TRP A 325 23.41 5.53 6.52
C TRP A 325 21.89 5.37 6.64
N ILE A 326 21.13 6.46 6.73
CA ILE A 326 19.67 6.42 6.85
C ILE A 326 19.06 7.42 5.85
N SER A 327 18.26 6.95 4.90
CA SER A 327 17.38 7.85 4.14
C SER A 327 16.13 8.15 4.96
N PHE A 328 15.67 9.39 4.99
CA PHE A 328 14.45 9.76 5.71
C PHE A 328 13.78 10.96 5.01
N ASP A 329 12.70 11.45 5.60
CA ASP A 329 12.07 12.72 5.26
C ASP A 329 12.18 13.66 6.46
N ASP A 330 12.43 14.96 6.22
CA ASP A 330 12.44 16.00 7.23
C ASP A 330 11.36 17.06 6.96
N VAL A 331 11.30 18.07 7.83
CA VAL A 331 10.30 19.15 7.75
C VAL A 331 10.33 19.87 6.40
N ASP A 332 11.49 20.00 5.74
CA ASP A 332 11.61 20.76 4.49
C ASP A 332 11.43 19.88 3.24
N SER A 333 11.83 18.60 3.27
CA SER A 333 11.44 17.66 2.20
C SER A 333 9.93 17.38 2.20
N ILE A 334 9.31 17.30 3.38
CA ILE A 334 7.85 17.20 3.53
C ILE A 334 7.16 18.46 2.99
N LYS A 335 7.60 19.67 3.36
CA LYS A 335 7.07 20.91 2.77
C LYS A 335 7.20 20.91 1.25
N GLU A 336 8.35 20.55 0.68
CA GLU A 336 8.53 20.62 -0.77
C GLU A 336 7.70 19.58 -1.52
N LYS A 337 7.53 18.37 -0.96
CA LYS A 337 6.55 17.38 -1.46
C LYS A 337 5.12 17.91 -1.39
N THR A 338 4.75 18.62 -0.33
CA THR A 338 3.40 19.20 -0.20
C THR A 338 3.18 20.38 -1.14
N ARG A 339 4.17 21.26 -1.35
CA ARG A 339 4.11 22.28 -2.40
C ARG A 339 3.99 21.63 -3.77
N TRP A 340 4.78 20.60 -4.04
CA TRP A 340 4.74 19.88 -5.30
C TRP A 340 3.36 19.24 -5.54
N LEU A 341 2.74 18.59 -4.54
CA LEU A 341 1.43 17.97 -4.73
C LEU A 341 0.32 19.03 -4.93
N LYS A 342 0.40 20.15 -4.20
CA LYS A 342 -0.52 21.31 -4.30
C LYS A 342 -0.43 21.96 -5.69
N ARG A 343 0.78 22.34 -6.13
CA ARG A 343 1.06 22.89 -7.47
C ARG A 343 0.61 21.96 -8.61
N ASN A 344 0.58 20.65 -8.38
CA ASN A 344 0.11 19.67 -9.37
C ASN A 344 -1.40 19.34 -9.28
N GLY A 345 -2.14 19.90 -8.32
CA GLY A 345 -3.58 19.68 -8.17
C GLY A 345 -3.97 18.26 -7.76
N PHE A 346 -3.13 17.57 -6.98
CA PHE A 346 -3.50 16.29 -6.35
C PHE A 346 -4.41 16.53 -5.14
N GLY A 347 -5.25 15.55 -4.80
CA GLY A 347 -6.30 15.71 -3.80
C GLY A 347 -5.82 15.94 -2.36
N GLY A 348 -4.54 15.69 -2.06
CA GLY A 348 -3.95 15.93 -0.75
C GLY A 348 -2.80 14.97 -0.44
N PHE A 349 -2.55 14.74 0.85
CA PHE A 349 -1.53 13.80 1.32
C PHE A 349 -2.12 12.63 2.11
N MET A 350 -1.37 11.54 2.11
CA MET A 350 -1.52 10.41 3.03
C MET A 350 -0.23 10.28 3.85
N ALA A 351 -0.33 10.10 5.17
CA ALA A 351 0.82 9.97 6.07
C ALA A 351 0.92 8.55 6.64
N TRP A 352 2.05 7.89 6.40
CA TRP A 352 2.42 6.62 7.05
C TRP A 352 3.61 6.83 8.01
N SER A 353 3.40 6.86 9.32
CA SER A 353 2.14 6.85 10.07
C SER A 353 2.24 7.82 11.25
N LEU A 354 1.10 8.14 11.89
CA LEU A 354 1.04 9.09 13.01
C LEU A 354 2.04 8.77 14.12
N ASP A 355 2.16 7.48 14.42
CA ASP A 355 2.98 6.93 15.49
C ASP A 355 4.50 6.96 15.21
N LEU A 356 4.92 7.41 14.02
CA LEU A 356 6.33 7.48 13.57
C LEU A 356 6.86 8.93 13.47
N ASP A 357 5.97 9.94 13.43
CA ASP A 357 6.32 11.35 13.63
C ASP A 357 6.59 11.64 15.13
N VAL A 358 7.11 12.82 15.48
CA VAL A 358 7.35 13.21 16.88
C VAL A 358 6.04 13.59 17.57
N PHE A 359 5.20 12.60 17.90
CA PHE A 359 3.89 12.81 18.53
C PHE A 359 3.95 13.34 19.97
N GLN A 360 5.12 13.31 20.61
CA GLN A 360 5.38 13.97 21.90
C GLN A 360 6.84 14.43 22.02
N ARG A 361 7.06 15.57 22.67
CA ARG A 361 8.38 16.23 22.75
C ARG A 361 9.47 15.39 23.42
N SER A 362 9.11 14.41 24.25
CA SER A 362 10.04 13.45 24.86
C SER A 362 10.64 12.42 23.88
N LEU A 363 10.21 12.42 22.60
CA LEU A 363 10.77 11.59 21.54
C LEU A 363 11.81 12.31 20.64
N CYS A 364 11.87 13.64 20.68
CA CYS A 364 12.96 14.39 20.03
C CYS A 364 13.16 15.75 20.73
N SER A 365 14.29 15.94 21.40
CA SER A 365 14.56 17.12 22.23
C SER A 365 14.64 18.45 21.47
N SER A 366 14.86 18.42 20.14
CA SER A 366 14.97 19.60 19.29
C SER A 366 13.63 20.16 18.78
N VAL A 367 12.50 19.45 18.94
CA VAL A 367 11.20 19.95 18.46
C VAL A 367 10.49 20.84 19.49
N SER A 368 9.82 21.88 19.00
CA SER A 368 8.99 22.79 19.81
C SER A 368 7.59 22.24 20.09
N SER A 369 7.04 21.46 19.15
CA SER A 369 5.64 20.99 19.16
C SER A 369 5.52 19.55 18.64
N PRO A 370 4.45 18.82 19.01
CA PRO A 370 4.11 17.53 18.41
C PRO A 370 3.91 17.58 16.89
N TYR A 371 4.00 16.41 16.26
CA TYR A 371 3.73 16.16 14.83
C TYR A 371 4.38 17.16 13.87
N PRO A 372 5.70 17.43 13.96
CA PRO A 372 6.37 18.44 13.14
C PRO A 372 6.27 18.17 11.63
N LEU A 373 6.30 16.91 11.18
CA LEU A 373 6.18 16.60 9.75
C LEU A 373 4.74 16.78 9.25
N ILE A 374 3.77 16.16 9.94
CA ILE A 374 2.36 16.21 9.50
C ILE A 374 1.79 17.63 9.66
N SER A 375 2.24 18.39 10.66
CA SER A 375 1.89 19.82 10.81
C SER A 375 2.52 20.68 9.72
N ALA A 376 3.77 20.43 9.31
CA ALA A 376 4.41 21.15 8.21
C ALA A 376 3.71 20.92 6.86
N ALA A 377 3.32 19.67 6.57
CA ALA A 377 2.47 19.36 5.42
C ALA A 377 1.10 20.05 5.54
N THR A 378 0.47 20.01 6.72
CA THR A 378 -0.83 20.66 6.96
C THR A 378 -0.78 22.17 6.72
N GLY A 379 0.28 22.84 7.18
CA GLY A 379 0.51 24.27 6.95
C GLY A 379 0.55 24.61 5.46
N VAL A 380 1.46 23.99 4.70
CA VAL A 380 1.61 24.24 3.25
C VAL A 380 0.32 23.97 2.46
N LEU A 381 -0.45 22.96 2.88
CA LEU A 381 -1.67 22.54 2.20
C LEU A 381 -2.88 23.47 2.45
N LEU A 382 -2.88 24.18 3.58
CA LEU A 382 -3.93 25.11 4.00
C LEU A 382 -3.60 26.59 3.76
N ASP A 383 -2.31 26.95 3.73
CA ASP A 383 -1.85 28.32 3.48
C ASP A 383 -2.27 28.78 2.07
N PRO A 384 -3.07 29.86 1.93
CA PRO A 384 -3.50 30.35 0.63
C PRO A 384 -2.36 31.02 -0.17
N SER A 385 -1.27 31.46 0.48
CA SER A 385 -0.13 32.11 -0.18
C SER A 385 0.86 31.12 -0.82
N GLU A 386 0.92 29.87 -0.32
CA GLU A 386 1.78 28.83 -0.89
C GLU A 386 1.37 28.46 -2.33
N PRO A 387 2.28 28.45 -3.33
CA PRO A 387 1.90 28.27 -4.73
C PRO A 387 1.08 27.01 -5.01
N GLY A 388 0.01 27.16 -5.80
CA GLY A 388 -0.95 26.09 -6.10
C GLY A 388 -2.32 26.24 -5.40
N SER A 389 -2.58 27.36 -4.72
CA SER A 389 -3.95 27.76 -4.38
C SER A 389 -4.77 28.03 -5.64
N PRO A 390 -6.06 27.64 -5.70
CA PRO A 390 -6.88 27.71 -6.92
C PRO A 390 -7.45 29.11 -7.25
N ASP A 391 -6.79 30.19 -6.81
CA ASP A 391 -7.20 31.58 -7.05
C ASP A 391 -6.62 32.17 -8.36
N VAL A 392 -6.54 31.33 -9.39
CA VAL A 392 -6.41 31.76 -10.79
C VAL A 392 -7.67 31.32 -11.50
N PRO A 393 -8.56 32.24 -11.93
CA PRO A 393 -9.75 31.85 -12.68
C PRO A 393 -9.33 31.15 -13.97
N PHE A 394 -9.95 30.02 -14.28
CA PHE A 394 -9.75 29.33 -15.55
C PHE A 394 -10.24 30.22 -16.70
N ILE A 395 -9.32 31.01 -17.29
CA ILE A 395 -9.53 31.64 -18.58
C ILE A 395 -9.66 30.53 -19.61
N THR A 396 -10.90 30.11 -19.81
CA THR A 396 -11.29 29.13 -20.82
C THR A 396 -11.05 29.79 -22.17
N THR A 397 -9.84 29.61 -22.69
CA THR A 397 -9.40 30.20 -23.96
C THR A 397 -10.10 29.45 -25.09
N THR A 398 -11.35 29.83 -25.36
CA THR A 398 -12.16 29.32 -26.45
C THR A 398 -11.47 29.69 -27.77
N SER A 399 -10.74 28.72 -28.33
CA SER A 399 -10.28 28.81 -29.72
C SER A 399 -11.50 29.11 -30.61
N PRO A 400 -11.45 30.15 -31.47
CA PRO A 400 -12.60 30.54 -32.28
C PRO A 400 -13.09 29.37 -33.13
N ALA A 401 -14.34 28.97 -32.94
CA ALA A 401 -14.98 27.95 -33.76
C ALA A 401 -15.14 28.49 -35.18
N VAL A 402 -14.27 28.07 -36.11
CA VAL A 402 -14.34 28.40 -37.54
C VAL A 402 -15.64 27.85 -38.12
N THR A 403 -16.67 28.67 -38.06
CA THR A 403 -18.04 28.32 -38.42
C THR A 403 -18.25 28.66 -39.88
N THR A 404 -17.93 27.71 -40.76
CA THR A 404 -18.08 27.86 -42.23
C THR A 404 -19.56 27.94 -42.62
N ARG A 405 -20.13 29.14 -42.48
CA ARG A 405 -21.56 29.41 -42.62
C ARG A 405 -21.93 29.51 -44.11
N ALA A 406 -22.66 28.52 -44.61
CA ALA A 406 -23.20 28.55 -45.97
C ALA A 406 -24.17 29.75 -46.16
N PRO A 407 -24.13 30.43 -47.32
CA PRO A 407 -24.91 31.65 -47.53
C PRO A 407 -26.41 31.36 -47.72
N THR A 408 -27.26 32.01 -46.93
CA THR A 408 -28.71 31.98 -47.09
C THR A 408 -29.13 32.85 -48.27
N ARG A 409 -29.80 32.26 -49.28
CA ARG A 409 -30.37 32.99 -50.43
C ARG A 409 -31.83 33.33 -50.15
N GLN A 410 -32.25 34.58 -50.32
CA GLN A 410 -33.59 35.05 -49.93
C GLN A 410 -34.45 35.46 -51.14
N THR A 411 -35.71 35.01 -51.13
CA THR A 411 -36.92 35.57 -51.78
C THR A 411 -36.89 36.08 -53.23
N THR A 412 -37.68 35.41 -54.08
CA THR A 412 -38.76 36.06 -54.86
C THR A 412 -39.89 35.03 -55.06
N ARG A 413 -41.13 35.43 -55.40
CA ARG A 413 -42.31 34.53 -55.35
C ARG A 413 -43.31 34.74 -56.51
N THR A 414 -43.56 33.67 -57.29
CA THR A 414 -44.74 33.45 -58.17
C THR A 414 -44.94 34.43 -59.36
N PRO A 415 -45.77 34.12 -60.39
CA PRO A 415 -46.69 32.98 -60.56
C PRO A 415 -46.61 32.20 -61.92
N GLU A 416 -47.53 31.24 -62.03
CA GLU A 416 -48.31 30.79 -63.22
C GLU A 416 -48.01 29.52 -64.07
N ARG A 417 -49.13 28.78 -64.26
CA ARG A 417 -49.64 28.00 -65.41
C ARG A 417 -48.86 26.84 -66.09
N SER A 418 -49.41 25.65 -65.81
CA SER A 418 -50.20 24.83 -66.76
C SER A 418 -49.53 23.73 -67.62
N SER A 419 -50.04 22.49 -67.43
CA SER A 419 -50.12 21.38 -68.42
C SER A 419 -48.79 20.72 -68.88
N THR A 420 -48.70 19.47 -69.38
CA THR A 420 -49.64 18.33 -69.43
C THR A 420 -48.88 16.98 -69.44
N ARG A 421 -49.55 15.88 -69.04
CA ARG A 421 -49.46 14.49 -69.57
C ARG A 421 -48.13 13.91 -70.14
N GLN A 422 -47.75 12.73 -69.59
CA GLN A 422 -47.41 11.47 -70.32
C GLN A 422 -46.11 11.42 -71.18
N SER A 423 -45.44 10.29 -71.50
CA SER A 423 -45.56 8.87 -71.06
C SER A 423 -44.40 7.96 -71.53
N VAL A 424 -43.90 7.08 -70.62
CA VAL A 424 -43.53 5.65 -70.86
C VAL A 424 -42.28 5.34 -71.75
N VAL A 425 -41.84 4.06 -71.70
CA VAL A 425 -40.80 3.37 -72.53
C VAL A 425 -39.32 3.60 -72.13
N ARG A 426 -38.36 2.65 -72.23
CA ARG A 426 -38.22 1.25 -71.71
C ARG A 426 -36.94 0.58 -72.28
N SER A 427 -35.98 0.26 -71.40
CA SER A 427 -35.05 -0.91 -71.45
C SER A 427 -33.84 -1.04 -72.42
N THR A 428 -32.74 -1.56 -71.83
CA THR A 428 -31.71 -2.51 -72.35
C THR A 428 -30.48 -2.14 -73.23
N ARG A 429 -29.31 -2.61 -72.71
CA ARG A 429 -28.08 -3.16 -73.37
C ARG A 429 -27.16 -2.28 -74.27
N ALA A 430 -26.09 -1.77 -73.65
CA ALA A 430 -24.65 -2.15 -73.76
C ALA A 430 -24.12 -2.98 -74.97
N PRO A 431 -22.78 -3.03 -75.25
CA PRO A 431 -21.62 -2.26 -74.71
C PRO A 431 -20.67 -1.67 -75.81
N PHE A 432 -19.57 -0.98 -75.44
CA PHE A 432 -18.19 -1.22 -75.98
C PHE A 432 -17.09 -0.49 -75.17
N VAL A 433 -15.83 -0.54 -75.64
CA VAL A 433 -14.54 -0.34 -74.92
C VAL A 433 -13.55 0.40 -75.86
N ALA A 434 -12.54 1.20 -75.45
CA ALA A 434 -11.82 1.31 -74.17
C ALA A 434 -11.85 2.74 -73.53
N THR A 435 -10.79 3.49 -73.15
CA THR A 435 -9.32 3.44 -73.40
C THR A 435 -8.50 4.12 -72.27
N THR A 436 -7.17 4.04 -72.35
CA THR A 436 -6.08 4.50 -71.44
C THR A 436 -6.11 5.99 -71.01
N ARG A 437 -5.55 6.39 -69.84
CA ARG A 437 -4.10 6.30 -69.51
C ARG A 437 -3.74 6.44 -68.01
N ALA A 438 -2.78 5.61 -67.58
CA ALA A 438 -1.84 5.68 -66.43
C ALA A 438 -2.20 6.38 -65.08
N PRO A 439 -2.11 5.67 -63.93
CA PRO A 439 -1.97 6.28 -62.59
C PRO A 439 -0.50 6.58 -62.22
N ALA A 440 -0.29 7.44 -61.22
CA ALA A 440 1.04 7.81 -60.71
C ALA A 440 1.65 6.76 -59.75
N ALA A 441 2.98 6.70 -59.67
CA ALA A 441 3.72 5.70 -58.90
C ALA A 441 3.91 6.08 -57.41
N SER A 442 4.06 5.06 -56.55
CA SER A 442 4.41 5.21 -55.13
C SER A 442 5.62 4.33 -54.81
N THR A 443 6.77 4.95 -54.55
CA THR A 443 8.02 4.23 -54.25
C THR A 443 8.02 3.63 -52.84
N ARG A 444 7.96 2.31 -52.74
CA ARG A 444 8.32 1.56 -51.52
C ARG A 444 9.56 0.71 -51.80
N VAL A 445 10.56 0.81 -50.94
CA VAL A 445 11.74 -0.07 -50.96
C VAL A 445 11.36 -1.44 -50.38
N PRO A 446 11.62 -2.56 -51.06
CA PRO A 446 11.41 -3.89 -50.49
C PRO A 446 12.58 -4.28 -49.58
N VAL A 447 12.27 -4.79 -48.39
CA VAL A 447 13.24 -5.55 -47.58
C VAL A 447 13.01 -7.04 -47.89
N PHE A 448 14.03 -7.70 -48.42
CA PHE A 448 13.96 -9.12 -48.77
C PHE A 448 13.89 -10.00 -47.51
N SER A 449 13.01 -11.00 -47.53
CA SER A 449 12.98 -12.07 -46.53
C SER A 449 13.25 -13.41 -47.20
N THR A 450 14.51 -13.82 -47.24
CA THR A 450 14.94 -15.14 -47.73
C THR A 450 14.49 -16.24 -46.78
N ARG A 451 13.38 -16.91 -47.11
CA ARG A 451 12.85 -18.03 -46.33
C ARG A 451 13.45 -19.35 -46.82
N ALA A 452 14.59 -19.76 -46.23
CA ALA A 452 15.18 -21.06 -46.50
C ALA A 452 14.31 -22.20 -45.89
N PRO A 453 14.14 -23.34 -46.57
CA PRO A 453 13.44 -24.50 -46.00
C PRO A 453 14.38 -25.26 -45.04
N VAL A 454 13.94 -25.49 -43.81
CA VAL A 454 14.66 -26.36 -42.87
C VAL A 454 14.21 -27.81 -43.11
N ALA A 455 15.05 -28.58 -43.79
CA ALA A 455 14.86 -30.02 -43.95
C ALA A 455 15.11 -30.77 -42.63
N SER A 456 14.33 -31.82 -42.38
CA SER A 456 14.42 -32.63 -41.15
C SER A 456 15.37 -33.82 -41.34
N THR A 457 16.65 -33.63 -40.99
CA THR A 457 17.64 -34.72 -41.06
C THR A 457 17.57 -35.60 -39.81
N ARG A 458 16.91 -36.77 -39.92
CA ARG A 458 17.02 -37.84 -38.91
C ARG A 458 18.29 -38.67 -39.17
N VAL A 459 19.17 -38.75 -38.17
CA VAL A 459 20.28 -39.72 -38.10
C VAL A 459 19.86 -40.81 -37.10
N PRO A 460 20.01 -42.12 -37.40
CA PRO A 460 19.58 -43.18 -36.51
C PRO A 460 20.51 -43.36 -35.31
N VAL A 461 19.97 -43.26 -34.09
CA VAL A 461 20.69 -43.67 -32.87
C VAL A 461 20.76 -45.20 -32.84
N ARG A 462 21.95 -45.75 -33.07
CA ARG A 462 22.21 -47.19 -33.09
C ARG A 462 22.26 -47.74 -31.66
N SER A 463 21.45 -48.75 -31.36
CA SER A 463 21.47 -49.40 -30.04
C SER A 463 22.72 -50.27 -29.88
N THR A 464 23.62 -49.89 -28.96
CA THR A 464 24.70 -50.75 -28.46
C THR A 464 24.27 -51.41 -27.16
N ARG A 465 23.95 -52.71 -27.22
CA ARG A 465 23.52 -53.52 -26.07
C ARG A 465 24.73 -54.20 -25.42
N ALA A 466 25.22 -53.66 -24.32
CA ALA A 466 26.18 -54.35 -23.45
C ALA A 466 25.45 -55.33 -22.51
N PRO A 467 26.06 -56.47 -22.10
CA PRO A 467 25.44 -57.40 -21.15
C PRO A 467 25.37 -56.80 -19.74
N VAL A 468 24.24 -57.00 -19.06
CA VAL A 468 24.12 -56.77 -17.61
C VAL A 468 24.34 -58.10 -16.89
N THR A 469 25.51 -58.27 -16.28
CA THR A 469 25.86 -59.46 -15.50
C THR A 469 25.13 -59.43 -14.15
N PRO A 470 24.39 -60.49 -13.75
CA PRO A 470 23.66 -60.49 -12.48
C PRO A 470 24.59 -60.76 -11.29
N SER A 471 25.07 -59.71 -10.63
CA SER A 471 25.76 -59.85 -9.33
C SER A 471 24.77 -60.19 -8.22
N ARG A 472 24.68 -61.47 -7.87
CA ARG A 472 23.80 -62.00 -6.82
C ARG A 472 24.59 -62.15 -5.52
N ALA A 473 24.53 -61.14 -4.64
CA ALA A 473 25.13 -61.18 -3.31
C ALA A 473 24.06 -61.37 -2.21
N SER A 474 24.35 -62.22 -1.23
CA SER A 474 23.42 -62.55 -0.14
C SER A 474 23.36 -61.45 0.92
N VAL A 475 22.16 -61.10 1.39
CA VAL A 475 21.98 -60.24 2.56
C VAL A 475 22.11 -61.11 3.82
N THR A 476 23.31 -61.14 4.41
CA THR A 476 23.54 -61.80 5.70
C THR A 476 23.01 -60.94 6.83
N SER A 477 22.06 -61.47 7.61
CA SER A 477 21.53 -60.80 8.81
C SER A 477 22.50 -60.95 10.00
N THR A 478 23.28 -59.90 10.31
CA THR A 478 24.06 -59.82 11.55
C THR A 478 23.29 -59.03 12.62
N ARG A 479 22.92 -59.69 13.72
CA ARG A 479 22.15 -59.09 14.83
C ARG A 479 23.07 -58.81 16.02
N ALA A 480 23.37 -57.54 16.28
CA ALA A 480 24.02 -57.08 17.51
C ALA A 480 22.97 -56.66 18.56
N PRO A 481 23.26 -56.75 19.87
CA PRO A 481 22.24 -56.55 20.92
C PRO A 481 21.87 -55.08 21.14
N ALA A 482 20.61 -54.84 21.52
CA ALA A 482 20.14 -53.52 21.92
C ALA A 482 20.62 -53.19 23.35
N VAL A 483 21.37 -52.10 23.51
CA VAL A 483 21.71 -51.54 24.83
C VAL A 483 20.50 -50.78 25.36
N VAL A 484 19.83 -51.32 26.38
CA VAL A 484 18.67 -50.69 27.01
C VAL A 484 19.13 -49.80 28.17
N THR A 485 19.28 -48.51 27.90
CA THR A 485 19.54 -47.51 28.96
C THR A 485 18.25 -47.20 29.71
N ARG A 486 18.00 -47.90 30.83
CA ARG A 486 16.89 -47.55 31.75
C ARG A 486 17.24 -46.28 32.52
N THR A 487 16.63 -45.15 32.15
CA THR A 487 16.38 -44.08 33.12
C THR A 487 15.34 -44.58 34.15
N PRO A 488 15.48 -44.29 35.45
CA PRO A 488 14.53 -44.77 36.45
C PRO A 488 13.19 -44.06 36.36
N ASP A 489 12.10 -44.79 36.60
CA ASP A 489 10.77 -44.22 36.80
C ASP A 489 10.74 -43.39 38.09
N VAL A 490 10.82 -42.07 37.94
CA VAL A 490 10.60 -41.14 39.06
C VAL A 490 9.10 -40.96 39.24
N THR A 491 8.49 -41.80 40.07
CA THR A 491 7.07 -41.70 40.46
C THR A 491 6.84 -40.47 41.35
N THR A 492 6.85 -39.28 40.77
CA THR A 492 6.45 -38.04 41.45
C THR A 492 4.95 -38.05 41.68
N THR A 493 4.55 -38.52 42.86
CA THR A 493 3.21 -38.35 43.44
C THR A 493 2.95 -36.86 43.71
N HIS A 494 2.59 -36.13 42.67
CA HIS A 494 2.12 -34.75 42.80
C HIS A 494 0.80 -34.71 43.57
N SER A 495 0.92 -34.52 44.89
CA SER A 495 -0.15 -33.97 45.70
C SER A 495 -0.67 -32.66 45.09
N ARG A 496 -1.93 -32.33 45.36
CA ARG A 496 -2.50 -31.02 44.99
C ARG A 496 -1.90 -29.93 45.87
N SER A 497 -0.65 -29.55 45.59
CA SER A 497 -0.07 -28.32 46.10
C SER A 497 -0.73 -27.13 45.40
N GLU A 498 -1.55 -26.38 46.14
CA GLU A 498 -2.00 -25.09 45.66
C GLU A 498 -0.79 -24.17 45.52
N PHE A 499 -0.52 -23.72 44.28
CA PHE A 499 0.53 -22.73 44.03
C PHE A 499 0.09 -21.37 44.58
N ILE A 500 0.37 -21.13 45.87
CA ILE A 500 0.15 -19.85 46.52
C ILE A 500 1.15 -18.85 45.92
N CYS A 501 0.62 -17.89 45.16
CA CYS A 501 1.43 -16.82 44.60
C CYS A 501 1.99 -15.95 45.74
N GLY A 502 3.32 -15.88 45.86
CA GLY A 502 3.97 -14.88 46.71
C GLY A 502 3.56 -13.46 46.31
N ASN A 503 3.62 -12.52 47.27
CA ASN A 503 2.98 -11.19 47.24
C ASN A 503 3.50 -10.20 46.14
N ARG A 504 3.40 -10.56 44.86
CA ARG A 504 3.82 -9.75 43.69
C ARG A 504 2.81 -9.90 42.53
N PRO A 505 1.71 -9.13 42.53
CA PRO A 505 0.77 -9.13 41.41
C PRO A 505 1.43 -8.64 40.10
N TYR A 506 0.75 -8.87 38.97
CA TYR A 506 1.10 -8.43 37.61
C TYR A 506 2.30 -9.09 36.91
N ARG A 507 3.19 -9.81 37.61
CA ARG A 507 4.23 -10.63 36.95
C ARG A 507 3.58 -11.91 36.35
N GLY A 508 4.12 -12.37 35.23
CA GLY A 508 3.72 -13.63 34.59
C GLY A 508 4.70 -14.76 34.89
N TYR A 509 4.20 -16.00 34.84
CA TYR A 509 4.95 -17.23 35.13
C TYR A 509 4.75 -18.25 34.01
N SER A 510 5.81 -18.97 33.65
CA SER A 510 5.75 -20.07 32.67
C SER A 510 4.84 -21.20 33.16
N ASP A 511 4.27 -21.95 32.21
CA ASP A 511 3.53 -23.18 32.50
C ASP A 511 4.50 -24.39 32.46
N PRO A 512 4.76 -25.10 33.58
CA PRO A 512 5.69 -26.22 33.62
C PRO A 512 5.30 -27.39 32.71
N ALA A 513 4.03 -27.50 32.30
CA ALA A 513 3.56 -28.54 31.39
C ALA A 513 3.62 -28.12 29.91
N LYS A 514 3.83 -26.83 29.60
CA LYS A 514 3.74 -26.27 28.24
C LYS A 514 4.67 -25.07 28.03
N SER A 515 5.77 -25.27 27.32
CA SER A 515 6.80 -24.28 26.96
C SER A 515 6.36 -23.12 26.04
N LEU A 516 5.06 -22.93 25.80
CA LEU A 516 4.47 -21.94 24.89
C LEU A 516 3.33 -21.10 25.52
N SER A 517 3.07 -21.25 26.81
CA SER A 517 1.94 -20.59 27.52
C SER A 517 2.35 -19.88 28.80
N LEU A 518 1.63 -18.79 29.08
CA LEU A 518 1.85 -17.88 30.20
C LEU A 518 0.64 -17.85 31.13
N HIS A 519 0.88 -17.95 32.44
CA HIS A 519 -0.10 -17.60 33.46
C HIS A 519 0.06 -16.13 33.89
N ARG A 520 -1.00 -15.33 33.75
CA ARG A 520 -1.08 -13.98 34.34
C ARG A 520 -2.20 -13.92 35.39
N VAL A 521 -1.83 -13.47 36.59
CA VAL A 521 -2.73 -13.38 37.75
C VAL A 521 -3.22 -11.94 37.94
N LEU A 522 -4.54 -11.76 38.01
CA LEU A 522 -5.20 -10.50 38.33
C LEU A 522 -5.97 -10.68 39.65
N GLY A 523 -5.40 -10.13 40.74
CA GLY A 523 -5.94 -10.30 42.09
C GLY A 523 -5.94 -11.76 42.57
N ARG A 524 -6.71 -12.06 43.63
CA ARG A 524 -6.70 -13.39 44.28
C ARG A 524 -7.44 -14.50 43.53
N ALA A 525 -8.09 -14.23 42.39
CA ALA A 525 -9.01 -15.20 41.76
C ALA A 525 -8.94 -15.30 40.22
N HIS A 526 -8.50 -14.27 39.49
CA HIS A 526 -8.58 -14.30 38.02
C HIS A 526 -7.25 -14.74 37.39
N ARG A 527 -7.28 -15.89 36.70
CA ARG A 527 -6.17 -16.40 35.88
C ARG A 527 -6.52 -16.20 34.41
N ILE A 528 -5.69 -15.44 33.67
CA ILE A 528 -5.80 -15.34 32.21
C ILE A 528 -4.67 -16.17 31.59
N HIS A 529 -5.05 -17.20 30.84
CA HIS A 529 -4.14 -17.98 30.00
C HIS A 529 -3.87 -17.23 28.69
N ARG A 530 -2.60 -16.96 28.36
CA ARG A 530 -2.21 -16.42 27.05
C ARG A 530 -1.12 -17.29 26.42
N THR A 531 -1.25 -17.49 25.11
CA THR A 531 -0.26 -18.19 24.26
C THR A 531 0.60 -17.15 23.55
N CYS A 532 1.90 -17.43 23.37
CA CYS A 532 2.75 -16.56 22.54
C CYS A 532 2.38 -16.65 21.05
N GLN A 533 2.70 -15.61 20.28
CA GLN A 533 2.45 -15.57 18.83
C GLN A 533 3.26 -16.67 18.13
N THR A 534 2.69 -17.29 17.09
CA THR A 534 3.32 -18.41 16.36
C THR A 534 4.75 -18.07 15.93
N GLY A 535 5.72 -18.84 16.43
CA GLY A 535 7.15 -18.62 16.21
C GLY A 535 7.90 -17.92 17.35
N THR A 536 7.20 -17.41 18.37
CA THR A 536 7.80 -16.80 19.57
C THR A 536 7.67 -17.68 20.81
N VAL A 537 8.65 -17.59 21.70
CA VAL A 537 8.74 -18.28 23.01
C VAL A 537 8.65 -17.25 24.14
N PHE A 538 8.17 -17.64 25.33
CA PHE A 538 8.11 -16.74 26.47
C PHE A 538 9.46 -16.65 27.21
N ASP A 539 9.98 -15.43 27.43
CA ASP A 539 11.17 -15.20 28.26
C ASP A 539 10.77 -14.69 29.65
N GLU A 540 10.96 -15.53 30.67
CA GLU A 540 10.64 -15.26 32.08
C GLU A 540 11.47 -14.13 32.73
N LYS A 541 12.66 -13.84 32.18
CA LYS A 541 13.55 -12.81 32.72
C LYS A 541 12.95 -11.43 32.45
N ILE A 542 12.51 -11.21 31.21
CA ILE A 542 11.97 -9.94 30.72
C ILE A 542 10.43 -9.88 30.66
N GLY A 543 9.74 -11.02 30.82
CA GLY A 543 8.29 -11.09 30.98
C GLY A 543 7.47 -10.93 29.69
N VAL A 544 8.06 -11.21 28.52
CA VAL A 544 7.44 -11.04 27.20
C VAL A 544 7.74 -12.21 26.27
N CYS A 545 6.93 -12.38 25.22
CA CYS A 545 7.22 -13.30 24.12
C CYS A 545 8.31 -12.71 23.21
N VAL A 546 9.31 -13.53 22.85
CA VAL A 546 10.43 -13.16 21.97
C VAL A 546 10.63 -14.22 20.89
N TRP A 547 11.27 -13.84 19.79
CA TRP A 547 11.76 -14.82 18.83
C TRP A 547 12.89 -15.65 19.47
N PRO A 548 12.88 -16.99 19.36
CA PRO A 548 14.01 -17.79 19.79
C PRO A 548 15.26 -17.39 18.99
N PRO A 549 16.46 -17.40 19.60
CA PRO A 549 17.69 -17.11 18.87
C PRO A 549 17.86 -18.12 17.73
N ALA A 550 18.21 -17.62 16.55
CA ALA A 550 18.42 -18.47 15.39
C ALA A 550 19.61 -19.42 15.64
N THR A 551 19.32 -20.72 15.73
CA THR A 551 20.33 -21.77 15.56
C THR A 551 20.88 -21.68 14.14
N LEU A 552 22.20 -21.66 14.01
CA LEU A 552 22.95 -21.54 12.75
C LEU A 552 22.66 -22.66 11.75
#